data_AF-A0A1Y3WL90-F1
#
_entry.id   AF-A0A1Y3WL90-F1
#
_cell.length_a   1.000
_cell.length_b   1.000
_cell.length_c   1.000
_cell.angle_alpha   90.00
_cell.angle_beta   90.00
_cell.angle_gamma   90.00
#
_symmetry.space_group_name_H-M   'P 1'
#
loop_
_entity.id
_entity.type
_entity.pdbx_description
1 polymer ?
#
loop_
_entity_poly.entity_id
_entity_poly.type
_entity_poly.pdbx_seq_one_letter_code
_entity_poly.pdbx_strand_id
1 'polypeptide(L)'
;MKTKRRKNVVILSGADGPTSIFLAGKRKRLSLIEWFKDWRNQRKQKKIKKTITVNPHSMEEVIRYAKAKYHAVELTSDARNFIEVRRSHKEGLVFLKRPDPEDELPMDFHLYEIRKGNEEIEMAVDFYWNILNISHQGNRKTWKQGEEIVKDLYRYYSVTRKDVEENSERYKNLVRILSE
;
A
#
# COMPACT_ATOMS: atom_id res chain seq x y z
N MET A 1 -18.04 40.31 -36.75
CA MET A 1 -18.03 38.93 -36.24
C MET A 1 -16.66 38.30 -36.49
N LYS A 2 -15.90 37.95 -35.44
CA LYS A 2 -14.72 37.07 -35.55
C LYS A 2 -14.79 36.05 -34.42
N THR A 3 -15.28 34.86 -34.74
CA THR A 3 -15.47 33.73 -33.83
C THR A 3 -14.11 33.13 -33.45
N LYS A 4 -13.74 33.25 -32.17
CA LYS A 4 -12.57 32.60 -31.59
C LYS A 4 -12.84 31.09 -31.46
N ARG A 5 -12.21 30.29 -32.32
CA ARG A 5 -12.19 28.82 -32.22
C ARG A 5 -11.28 28.42 -31.06
N ARG A 6 -11.83 27.96 -29.93
CA ARG A 6 -11.08 27.34 -28.82
C ARG A 6 -10.93 25.84 -29.10
N LYS A 7 -9.69 25.33 -28.99
CA LYS A 7 -9.34 23.91 -29.15
C LYS A 7 -9.19 23.21 -27.79
N ASN A 8 -9.58 21.93 -27.80
CA ASN A 8 -9.25 20.81 -26.89
C ASN A 8 -10.45 20.25 -26.08
N VAL A 9 -11.27 19.47 -26.78
CA VAL A 9 -12.19 18.48 -26.22
C VAL A 9 -11.68 17.12 -26.69
N VAL A 10 -11.39 16.20 -25.77
CA VAL A 10 -11.15 14.79 -26.12
C VAL A 10 -12.48 14.07 -25.95
N ILE A 11 -13.08 13.70 -27.08
CA ILE A 11 -14.29 12.88 -27.13
C ILE A 11 -13.81 11.43 -27.20
N LEU A 12 -13.97 10.67 -26.11
CA LEU A 12 -13.85 9.23 -26.16
C LEU A 12 -15.18 8.70 -26.69
N SER A 13 -15.27 8.45 -27.99
CA SER A 13 -16.44 7.81 -28.59
C SER A 13 -16.41 6.31 -28.29
N GLY A 14 -17.02 5.90 -27.19
CA GLY A 14 -17.53 4.55 -27.03
C GLY A 14 -19.01 4.57 -27.39
N ALA A 15 -19.40 3.79 -28.39
CA ALA A 15 -20.79 3.66 -28.82
C ALA A 15 -21.66 3.03 -27.70
N ASP A 16 -22.91 3.50 -27.62
CA ASP A 16 -24.06 3.02 -26.83
C ASP A 16 -24.25 3.46 -25.36
N GLY A 17 -25.13 4.45 -25.15
CA GLY A 17 -25.81 4.79 -23.89
C GLY A 17 -25.62 6.24 -23.39
N PRO A 18 -26.63 6.91 -22.77
CA PRO A 18 -26.69 8.37 -22.58
C PRO A 18 -25.75 8.97 -21.50
N THR A 19 -24.66 8.30 -21.16
CA THR A 19 -23.72 8.76 -20.13
C THR A 19 -22.41 9.25 -20.77
N SER A 20 -22.49 10.33 -21.56
CA SER A 20 -21.30 11.09 -21.91
C SER A 20 -20.84 11.91 -20.70
N ILE A 21 -19.86 11.40 -19.95
CA ILE A 21 -19.22 12.19 -18.89
C ILE A 21 -18.41 13.30 -19.57
N PHE A 22 -18.96 14.52 -19.59
CA PHE A 22 -18.21 15.71 -19.94
C PHE A 22 -17.19 16.01 -18.83
N LEU A 23 -15.93 15.60 -19.02
CA LEU A 23 -14.81 16.10 -18.20
C LEU A 23 -14.48 17.55 -18.60
N ALA A 24 -15.42 18.46 -18.37
CA ALA A 24 -15.23 19.89 -18.44
C ALA A 24 -14.61 20.37 -17.12
N GLY A 25 -13.31 20.15 -16.94
CA GLY A 25 -12.57 20.61 -15.77
C GLY A 25 -11.22 21.17 -16.18
N LYS A 26 -10.94 22.43 -15.81
CA LYS A 26 -9.61 23.05 -15.93
C LYS A 26 -8.59 22.10 -15.30
N ARG A 27 -7.53 21.69 -16.03
CA ARG A 27 -6.32 21.14 -15.39
C ARG A 27 -5.87 22.19 -14.36
N LYS A 28 -6.14 21.96 -13.07
CA LYS A 28 -5.48 22.73 -12.02
C LYS A 28 -3.99 22.51 -12.25
N ARG A 29 -3.25 23.55 -12.61
CA ARG A 29 -1.79 23.52 -12.51
C ARG A 29 -1.50 23.11 -11.08
N LEU A 30 -0.75 22.03 -10.89
CA LEU A 30 -0.28 21.64 -9.57
C LEU A 30 0.31 22.88 -8.90
N SER A 31 -0.20 23.21 -7.72
CA SER A 31 0.16 24.41 -6.97
C SER A 31 1.64 24.34 -6.61
N LEU A 32 2.33 25.49 -6.52
CA LEU A 32 3.69 25.57 -5.98
C LEU A 32 3.81 24.86 -4.62
N ILE A 33 2.71 24.82 -3.86
CA ILE A 33 2.60 24.09 -2.59
C ILE A 33 2.66 22.57 -2.80
N GLU A 34 1.96 22.03 -3.79
CA GLU A 34 1.99 20.60 -4.12
C GLU A 34 3.38 20.20 -4.62
N TRP A 35 3.98 20.99 -5.51
CA TRP A 35 5.37 20.79 -5.94
C TRP A 35 6.36 20.78 -4.76
N PHE A 36 6.22 21.71 -3.82
CA PHE A 36 7.12 21.80 -2.67
C PHE A 36 6.91 20.65 -1.67
N LYS A 37 5.67 20.19 -1.48
CA LYS A 37 5.36 18.96 -0.73
C LYS A 37 6.00 17.74 -1.38
N ASP A 38 5.83 17.58 -2.69
CA ASP A 38 6.44 16.49 -3.46
C ASP A 38 7.97 16.52 -3.36
N TRP A 39 8.58 17.69 -3.51
CA TRP A 39 10.02 17.86 -3.37
C TRP A 39 10.53 17.49 -1.98
N ARG A 40 9.80 17.85 -0.91
CA ARG A 40 10.15 17.46 0.46
C ARG A 40 10.06 15.94 0.62
N ASN A 41 8.99 15.33 0.12
CA ASN A 41 8.78 13.89 0.18
C ASN A 41 9.87 13.14 -0.60
N GLN A 42 10.22 13.60 -1.80
CA GLN A 42 11.32 13.03 -2.58
C GLN A 42 12.66 13.14 -1.85
N ARG A 43 12.91 14.24 -1.13
CA ARG A 43 14.12 14.40 -0.32
C ARG A 43 14.17 13.47 0.89
N LYS A 44 13.04 13.28 1.58
CA LYS A 44 12.91 12.29 2.67
C LYS A 44 13.22 10.88 2.14
N GLN A 45 12.57 10.47 1.06
CA GLN A 45 12.82 9.17 0.43
C GLN A 45 14.27 9.00 0.04
N LYS A 46 14.92 10.01 -0.56
CA LYS A 46 16.36 9.96 -0.91
C LYS A 46 17.27 9.74 0.29
N LYS A 47 16.92 10.25 1.47
CA LYS A 47 17.70 9.99 2.71
C LYS A 47 17.51 8.56 3.16
N ILE A 48 16.26 8.10 3.22
CA ILE A 48 15.92 6.73 3.66
C ILE A 48 16.56 5.68 2.76
N LYS A 49 16.51 5.86 1.44
CA LYS A 49 17.16 4.97 0.47
C LYS A 49 18.66 4.77 0.74
N LYS A 50 19.34 5.74 1.34
CA LYS A 50 20.77 5.63 1.70
C LYS A 50 21.01 4.94 3.05
N THR A 51 20.00 4.92 3.92
CA THR A 51 20.10 4.37 5.29
C THR A 51 19.55 2.95 5.39
N ILE A 52 18.77 2.49 4.41
CA ILE A 52 18.25 1.12 4.36
C ILE A 52 19.43 0.14 4.33
N THR A 53 19.51 -0.70 5.37
CA THR A 53 20.49 -1.78 5.46
C THR A 53 19.87 -3.05 4.92
N VAL A 54 20.59 -3.73 4.04
CA VAL A 54 20.15 -5.01 3.46
C VAL A 54 20.33 -6.12 4.48
N ASN A 55 19.25 -6.50 5.15
CA ASN A 55 19.18 -7.66 6.04
C ASN A 55 17.79 -8.28 5.95
N PRO A 56 17.50 -9.02 4.86
CA PRO A 56 16.16 -9.53 4.60
C PRO A 56 15.80 -10.66 5.56
N HIS A 57 14.64 -10.55 6.19
CA HIS A 57 14.02 -11.67 6.91
C HIS A 57 12.90 -12.29 6.08
N SER A 58 12.59 -13.55 6.36
CA SER A 58 11.45 -14.26 5.77
C SER A 58 10.13 -13.80 6.39
N MET A 59 9.01 -14.12 5.74
CA MET A 59 7.69 -13.76 6.24
C MET A 59 7.37 -14.47 7.57
N GLU A 60 7.80 -15.73 7.70
CA GLU A 60 7.67 -16.54 8.90
C GLU A 60 8.48 -15.95 10.07
N GLU A 61 9.65 -15.37 9.79
CA GLU A 61 10.45 -14.66 10.78
C GLU A 61 9.77 -13.36 11.22
N VAL A 62 9.18 -12.61 10.30
CA VAL A 62 8.40 -11.41 10.63
C VAL A 62 7.20 -11.75 11.50
N ILE A 63 6.46 -12.81 11.18
CA ILE A 63 5.33 -13.27 11.99
C ILE A 63 5.80 -13.72 13.37
N ARG A 64 6.89 -14.50 13.46
CA ARG A 64 7.47 -14.88 14.76
C ARG A 64 7.88 -13.66 15.57
N TYR A 65 8.52 -12.69 14.94
CA TYR A 65 8.92 -11.45 15.58
C TYR A 65 7.71 -10.62 16.05
N ALA A 66 6.66 -10.51 15.24
CA ALA A 66 5.42 -9.82 15.59
C ALA A 66 4.69 -10.51 16.76
N LYS A 67 4.61 -11.85 16.74
CA LYS A 67 4.05 -12.66 17.83
C LYS A 67 4.86 -12.48 19.13
N ALA A 68 6.19 -12.52 19.04
CA ALA A 68 7.06 -12.43 20.21
C ALA A 68 7.13 -11.03 20.83
N LYS A 69 7.31 -9.99 20.00
CA LYS A 69 7.53 -8.61 20.48
C LYS A 69 6.24 -7.84 20.73
N TYR A 70 5.23 -8.07 19.89
CA TYR A 70 4.00 -7.28 19.87
C TYR A 70 2.75 -8.08 20.21
N HIS A 71 2.89 -9.37 20.52
CA HIS A 71 1.77 -10.26 20.85
C HIS A 71 0.71 -10.33 19.74
N ALA A 72 1.18 -10.36 18.48
CA ALA A 72 0.29 -10.55 17.34
C ALA A 72 -0.53 -11.84 17.49
N VAL A 73 -1.83 -11.75 17.30
CA VAL A 73 -2.76 -12.89 17.33
C VAL A 73 -3.29 -13.11 15.93
N GLU A 74 -3.32 -14.36 15.50
CA GLU A 74 -3.87 -14.73 14.20
C GLU A 74 -5.40 -14.71 14.28
N LEU A 75 -6.04 -14.01 13.35
CA LEU A 75 -7.48 -13.95 13.23
C LEU A 75 -7.98 -15.22 12.54
N THR A 76 -9.10 -15.73 13.04
CA THR A 76 -9.77 -16.89 12.47
C THR A 76 -10.45 -16.53 11.15
N SER A 77 -10.55 -17.50 10.23
CA SER A 77 -11.07 -17.27 8.89
C SER A 77 -12.57 -16.92 8.83
N ASP A 78 -13.31 -17.18 9.90
CA ASP A 78 -14.72 -16.86 10.10
C ASP A 78 -14.95 -15.42 10.62
N ALA A 79 -13.91 -14.75 11.09
CA ALA A 79 -14.01 -13.37 11.54
C ALA A 79 -14.41 -12.46 10.36
N ARG A 80 -15.38 -11.57 10.60
CA ARG A 80 -15.87 -10.64 9.57
C ARG A 80 -14.75 -9.79 8.96
N ASN A 81 -13.85 -9.26 9.78
CA ASN A 81 -12.70 -8.48 9.32
C ASN A 81 -11.79 -9.32 8.43
N PHE A 82 -11.55 -10.59 8.76
CA PHE A 82 -10.76 -11.50 7.92
C PHE A 82 -11.37 -11.63 6.52
N ILE A 83 -12.68 -11.88 6.44
CA ILE A 83 -13.39 -12.03 5.17
C ILE A 83 -13.30 -10.76 4.32
N GLU A 84 -13.49 -9.59 4.94
CA GLU A 84 -13.45 -8.29 4.26
C GLU A 84 -12.04 -7.94 3.75
N VAL A 85 -11.01 -8.07 4.59
CA VAL A 85 -9.61 -7.80 4.21
C VAL A 85 -9.15 -8.78 3.15
N ARG A 86 -9.45 -10.08 3.29
CA ARG A 86 -9.11 -11.10 2.29
C ARG A 86 -9.79 -10.83 0.95
N ARG A 87 -11.05 -10.38 0.95
CA ARG A 87 -11.77 -10.00 -0.28
C ARG A 87 -11.08 -8.82 -0.97
N SER A 88 -10.80 -7.75 -0.23
CA SER A 88 -10.11 -6.57 -0.78
C SER A 88 -8.73 -6.91 -1.34
N HIS A 89 -7.97 -7.75 -0.63
CA HIS A 89 -6.67 -8.25 -1.10
C HIS A 89 -6.80 -9.06 -2.40
N LYS A 90 -7.78 -9.97 -2.47
CA LYS A 90 -8.08 -10.74 -3.69
C LYS A 90 -8.42 -9.82 -4.87
N GLU A 91 -9.27 -8.81 -4.66
CA GLU A 91 -9.62 -7.83 -5.71
C GLU A 91 -8.39 -7.06 -6.21
N GLY A 92 -7.52 -6.62 -5.29
CA GLY A 92 -6.25 -5.99 -5.63
C GLY A 92 -5.34 -6.91 -6.46
N LEU A 93 -5.25 -8.19 -6.11
CA LEU A 93 -4.50 -9.18 -6.88
C LEU A 93 -5.10 -9.40 -8.27
N VAL A 94 -6.42 -9.53 -8.40
CA VAL A 94 -7.08 -9.65 -9.71
C VAL A 94 -6.77 -8.45 -10.60
N PHE A 95 -6.81 -7.24 -10.05
CA PHE A 95 -6.47 -6.03 -10.79
C PHE A 95 -5.00 -6.01 -11.25
N LEU A 96 -4.07 -6.42 -10.38
CA LEU A 96 -2.64 -6.38 -10.64
C LEU A 96 -2.14 -7.53 -11.53
N LYS A 97 -2.65 -8.74 -11.32
CA LYS A 97 -2.21 -9.97 -11.99
C LYS A 97 -3.02 -10.27 -13.24
N ARG A 98 -4.27 -9.81 -13.30
CA ARG A 98 -5.21 -10.06 -14.40
C ARG A 98 -5.23 -11.54 -14.78
N PRO A 99 -5.56 -12.43 -13.82
CA PRO A 99 -5.66 -13.85 -14.12
C PRO A 99 -6.77 -14.08 -15.15
N ASP A 100 -6.66 -15.17 -15.90
CA ASP A 100 -7.74 -15.58 -16.77
C ASP A 100 -8.98 -15.93 -15.93
N PRO A 101 -10.22 -15.69 -16.43
CA PRO A 101 -11.44 -15.93 -15.66
C PRO A 101 -11.62 -17.38 -15.21
N GLU A 102 -10.99 -18.31 -15.91
CA GLU A 102 -11.02 -19.75 -15.64
C GLU A 102 -9.96 -20.18 -14.62
N ASP A 103 -8.96 -19.33 -14.35
CA ASP A 103 -7.88 -19.63 -13.42
C ASP A 103 -8.28 -19.25 -11.98
N GLU A 104 -8.14 -20.20 -11.07
CA GLU A 104 -8.19 -19.88 -9.65
C GLU A 104 -6.94 -19.08 -9.26
N LEU A 105 -7.15 -17.89 -8.69
CA LEU A 105 -6.05 -17.08 -8.17
C LEU A 105 -5.54 -17.72 -6.85
N PRO A 106 -4.33 -18.31 -6.84
CA PRO A 106 -3.77 -18.90 -5.63
C PRO A 106 -3.50 -17.80 -4.59
N MET A 107 -3.79 -18.07 -3.33
CA MET A 107 -3.49 -17.18 -2.20
C MET A 107 -3.21 -18.01 -0.96
N ASP A 108 -2.21 -17.62 -0.21
CA ASP A 108 -1.92 -18.18 1.11
C ASP A 108 -2.01 -17.05 2.14
N PHE A 109 -3.25 -16.70 2.48
CA PHE A 109 -3.59 -15.44 3.17
C PHE A 109 -3.83 -15.66 4.66
N HIS A 110 -3.08 -14.91 5.48
CA HIS A 110 -3.20 -14.86 6.93
C HIS A 110 -3.39 -13.42 7.39
N LEU A 111 -4.23 -13.23 8.40
CA LEU A 111 -4.45 -11.93 9.01
C LEU A 111 -4.09 -12.00 10.49
N TYR A 112 -3.30 -11.05 10.94
CA TYR A 112 -2.89 -10.91 12.32
C TYR A 112 -3.35 -9.58 12.87
N GLU A 113 -3.73 -9.57 14.15
CA GLU A 113 -4.08 -8.38 14.89
C GLU A 113 -3.06 -8.17 16.02
N ILE A 114 -2.60 -6.93 16.16
CA ILE A 114 -1.79 -6.47 17.29
C ILE A 114 -2.58 -5.36 17.97
N ARG A 115 -2.81 -5.51 19.28
CA ARG A 115 -3.45 -4.48 20.11
C ARG A 115 -2.45 -3.84 21.05
N LYS A 116 -2.32 -2.52 20.99
CA LYS A 116 -1.50 -1.75 21.94
C LYS A 116 -2.28 -0.54 22.45
N GLY A 117 -2.94 -0.71 23.60
CA GLY A 117 -3.84 0.31 24.13
C GLY A 117 -5.04 0.49 23.20
N ASN A 118 -5.18 1.69 22.63
CA ASN A 118 -6.24 2.03 21.68
C ASN A 118 -5.76 1.98 20.21
N GLU A 119 -4.55 1.49 19.95
CA GLU A 119 -4.09 1.22 18.59
C GLU A 119 -4.38 -0.24 18.25
N GLU A 120 -5.01 -0.42 17.11
CA GLU A 120 -5.27 -1.70 16.46
C GLU A 120 -4.42 -1.73 15.20
N ILE A 121 -3.49 -2.66 15.13
CA ILE A 121 -2.63 -2.86 13.96
C ILE A 121 -3.05 -4.18 13.31
N GLU A 122 -3.43 -4.10 12.05
CA GLU A 122 -3.78 -5.25 11.22
C GLU A 122 -2.60 -5.56 10.30
N MET A 123 -2.11 -6.79 10.35
CA MET A 123 -1.02 -7.30 9.52
C MET A 123 -1.56 -8.42 8.63
N ALA A 124 -1.81 -8.09 7.37
CA ALA A 124 -2.20 -9.01 6.33
C ALA A 124 -0.97 -9.55 5.60
N VAL A 125 -0.88 -10.88 5.51
CA VAL A 125 0.24 -11.61 4.91
C VAL A 125 -0.30 -12.52 3.83
N ASP A 126 0.31 -12.50 2.66
CA ASP A 126 0.10 -13.50 1.61
C ASP A 126 1.45 -14.16 1.25
N PHE A 127 1.63 -15.42 1.66
CA PHE A 127 2.88 -16.14 1.42
C PHE A 127 3.08 -16.49 -0.06
N TYR A 128 2.01 -16.76 -0.80
CA TYR A 128 2.09 -17.13 -2.21
C TYR A 128 2.63 -15.97 -3.05
N TRP A 129 2.10 -14.77 -2.82
CA TRP A 129 2.52 -13.56 -3.54
C TRP A 129 3.62 -12.78 -2.85
N ASN A 130 4.08 -13.24 -1.69
CA ASN A 130 5.05 -12.57 -0.83
C ASN A 130 4.68 -11.12 -0.49
N ILE A 131 3.40 -10.89 -0.18
CA ILE A 131 2.84 -9.57 0.12
C ILE A 131 2.70 -9.42 1.62
N LEU A 132 3.25 -8.33 2.14
CA LEU A 132 3.05 -7.86 3.51
C LEU A 132 2.33 -6.51 3.45
N ASN A 133 1.15 -6.44 4.05
CA ASN A 133 0.38 -5.22 4.21
C ASN A 133 0.11 -5.03 5.71
N ILE A 134 0.53 -3.90 6.25
CA ILE A 134 0.30 -3.55 7.64
C ILE A 134 -0.41 -2.20 7.69
N SER A 135 -1.59 -2.17 8.28
CA SER A 135 -2.37 -0.98 8.59
C SER A 135 -2.47 -0.80 10.09
N HIS A 136 -2.67 0.43 10.53
CA HIS A 136 -3.08 0.69 11.90
C HIS A 136 -4.21 1.70 11.96
N GLN A 137 -5.03 1.57 12.98
CA GLN A 137 -6.11 2.47 13.31
C GLN A 137 -6.01 2.80 14.80
N GLY A 138 -6.40 4.01 15.16
CA GLY A 138 -6.36 4.45 16.54
C GLY A 138 -6.59 5.94 16.68
N ASN A 139 -6.42 6.44 17.90
CA ASN A 139 -6.68 7.83 18.20
C ASN A 139 -5.42 8.70 18.02
N ARG A 140 -5.59 10.02 17.90
CA ARG A 140 -4.47 10.95 17.67
C ARG A 140 -3.37 10.90 18.74
N LYS A 141 -3.67 10.49 19.98
CA LYS A 141 -2.68 10.44 21.06
C LYS A 141 -1.75 9.23 20.91
N THR A 142 -2.28 8.12 20.40
CA THR A 142 -1.55 6.86 20.26
C THR A 142 -1.08 6.58 18.83
N TRP A 143 -1.50 7.38 17.84
CA TRP A 143 -1.11 7.25 16.43
C TRP A 143 0.38 7.01 16.19
N LYS A 144 1.25 7.79 16.84
CA LYS A 144 2.71 7.64 16.71
C LYS A 144 3.21 6.27 17.18
N GLN A 145 2.54 5.68 18.17
CA GLN A 145 2.89 4.35 18.67
C GLN A 145 2.57 3.28 17.62
N GLY A 146 1.38 3.34 17.00
CA GLY A 146 1.03 2.45 15.90
C GLY A 146 1.99 2.60 14.72
N GLU A 147 2.30 3.84 14.35
CA GLU A 147 3.24 4.16 13.26
C GLU A 147 4.65 3.58 13.50
N GLU A 148 5.17 3.67 14.73
CA GLU A 148 6.48 3.08 15.06
C GLU A 148 6.46 1.55 15.06
N ILE A 149 5.35 0.91 15.45
CA ILE A 149 5.19 -0.55 15.34
C ILE A 149 5.21 -0.97 13.87
N VAL A 150 4.45 -0.28 13.01
CA VAL A 150 4.43 -0.55 11.57
C VAL A 150 5.83 -0.37 10.97
N LYS A 151 6.51 0.74 11.27
CA LYS A 151 7.87 1.01 10.80
C LYS A 151 8.86 -0.06 11.29
N ASP A 152 8.74 -0.52 12.53
CA ASP A 152 9.59 -1.59 13.07
C ASP A 152 9.38 -2.93 12.35
N LEU A 153 8.13 -3.33 12.10
CA LEU A 153 7.82 -4.56 11.37
C LEU A 153 8.34 -4.53 9.93
N TYR A 154 8.18 -3.42 9.21
CA TYR A 154 8.74 -3.27 7.87
C TYR A 154 10.27 -3.20 7.87
N ARG A 155 10.90 -2.58 8.89
CA ARG A 155 12.37 -2.59 9.05
C ARG A 155 12.89 -4.00 9.30
N TYR A 156 12.18 -4.78 10.11
CA TYR A 156 12.54 -6.16 10.39
C TYR A 156 12.39 -7.01 9.13
N TYR A 157 11.26 -6.93 8.42
CA TYR A 157 11.12 -7.61 7.14
C TYR A 157 12.23 -7.21 6.17
N SER A 158 12.56 -5.91 6.12
CA SER A 158 13.67 -5.36 5.34
C SER A 158 13.57 -5.69 3.84
N VAL A 159 14.68 -5.54 3.12
CA VAL A 159 14.82 -5.78 1.67
C VAL A 159 16.09 -6.57 1.38
N THR A 160 16.08 -7.31 0.29
CA THR A 160 17.27 -7.96 -0.27
C THR A 160 18.09 -6.98 -1.13
N ARG A 161 19.31 -7.35 -1.54
CA ARG A 161 20.08 -6.54 -2.52
C ARG A 161 19.33 -6.44 -3.85
N LYS A 162 18.78 -7.58 -4.30
CA LYS A 162 17.99 -7.68 -5.53
C LYS A 162 16.79 -6.75 -5.52
N ASP A 163 16.09 -6.63 -4.39
CA ASP A 163 14.96 -5.71 -4.23
C ASP A 163 15.35 -4.24 -4.48
N VAL A 164 16.53 -3.85 -4.01
CA VAL A 164 17.05 -2.49 -4.19
C VAL A 164 17.48 -2.25 -5.64
N GLU A 165 18.18 -3.23 -6.24
CA GLU A 165 18.66 -3.18 -7.62
C GLU A 165 17.51 -3.15 -8.64
N GLU A 166 16.50 -4.00 -8.46
CA GLU A 166 15.33 -4.13 -9.34
C GLU A 166 14.22 -3.12 -9.01
N ASN A 167 14.40 -2.32 -7.94
CA ASN A 167 13.39 -1.39 -7.45
C ASN A 167 12.04 -2.09 -7.22
N SER A 168 12.08 -3.22 -6.50
CA SER A 168 10.94 -4.10 -6.26
C SER A 168 9.84 -3.41 -5.45
N GLU A 169 8.64 -4.00 -5.46
CA GLU A 169 7.51 -3.45 -4.70
C GLU A 169 7.78 -3.48 -3.19
N ARG A 170 8.46 -4.53 -2.71
CA ARG A 170 8.93 -4.64 -1.32
C ARG A 170 9.80 -3.44 -0.93
N TYR A 171 10.75 -3.06 -1.79
CA TYR A 171 11.61 -1.89 -1.55
C TYR A 171 10.86 -0.56 -1.62
N LYS A 172 9.99 -0.38 -2.62
CA LYS A 172 9.16 0.83 -2.72
C LYS A 172 8.28 1.01 -1.49
N ASN A 173 7.66 -0.06 -1.01
CA ASN A 173 6.82 -0.04 0.18
C ASN A 173 7.63 0.32 1.43
N LEU A 174 8.80 -0.30 1.65
CA LEU A 174 9.66 0.04 2.77
C LEU A 174 10.06 1.53 2.76
N VAL A 175 10.47 2.05 1.60
CA VAL A 175 10.83 3.47 1.45
C VAL A 175 9.63 4.38 1.73
N ARG A 176 8.44 4.02 1.25
CA ARG A 176 7.20 4.78 1.48
C ARG A 176 6.88 4.87 2.97
N ILE A 177 6.78 3.73 3.65
CA ILE A 177 6.44 3.63 5.08
C ILE A 177 7.44 4.39 5.94
N LEU A 178 8.73 4.30 5.63
CA LEU A 178 9.76 5.03 6.39
C LEU A 178 9.74 6.54 6.13
N SER A 179 9.10 7.00 5.05
CA SER A 179 9.06 8.42 4.64
C SER A 179 7.83 9.18 5.09
N GLU A 180 6.79 8.46 5.52
CA GLU A 180 5.60 8.99 6.20
C GLU A 180 6.04 9.73 7.48
#